data_AF-A0A6A5TGR3-F1
#
_entry.id   AF-A0A6A5TGR3-F1
#
_cell.length_a   1.000
_cell.length_b   1.000
_cell.length_c   1.000
_cell.angle_alpha   90.00
_cell.angle_beta   90.00
_cell.angle_gamma   90.00
#
_symmetry.space_group_name_H-M   'P 1'
#
loop_
_entity.id
_entity.type
_entity.pdbx_description
1 polymer ?
#
loop_
_entity_poly.entity_id
_entity_poly.type
_entity_poly.pdbx_seq_one_letter_code
_entity_poly.pdbx_strand_id
1 'polypeptide(L)'
;MAQASKTTPLIETSLTDQESPVHNPHRAPGNYVWKIAPLAIVMLLLDTSSYLSVGPEVAIFEQVACREYYGPTFISDTMDESQCKIEPVQSEVAFVIAWNNALQTVPGILCALPFGALADRIGRRRVLLFSIVGCFLSDAWVRLVCHFADIFPLRCVLYSGLWQFFGGGTTTVSSIVWVIIADQTPQGKRSSTFSQIQAVFLIAEFVAVAVSAPLMRVDPWIPYLIASGCMLLGIFFTLFWIPESFPRELRGPKTPTRASERLTYPCAYRV
;
A
#
# COMPACT_ATOMS: atom_id res chain seq x y z
N MET A 1 -14.17 73.62 29.55
CA MET A 1 -15.12 73.69 30.67
C MET A 1 -16.15 72.56 30.50
N ALA A 2 -16.43 71.83 31.59
CA ALA A 2 -17.45 70.77 31.83
C ALA A 2 -17.33 69.46 31.02
N GLN A 3 -17.06 68.24 31.55
CA GLN A 3 -17.71 67.40 32.59
C GLN A 3 -19.21 67.14 32.32
N ALA A 4 -19.84 65.96 32.43
CA ALA A 4 -19.48 64.55 32.62
C ALA A 4 -20.77 63.66 32.54
N SER A 5 -20.62 62.35 32.19
CA SER A 5 -21.25 61.17 32.85
C SER A 5 -22.60 60.52 32.40
N LYS A 6 -22.55 59.16 32.35
CA LYS A 6 -23.58 58.06 32.42
C LYS A 6 -24.38 57.73 31.13
N THR A 7 -24.53 56.49 30.63
CA THR A 7 -24.66 55.14 31.24
C THR A 7 -24.51 54.02 30.16
N THR A 8 -23.56 53.08 30.37
CA THR A 8 -23.64 51.59 30.18
C THR A 8 -24.11 50.93 28.84
N PRO A 9 -23.91 49.60 28.63
CA PRO A 9 -23.21 49.03 27.46
C PRO A 9 -24.11 48.18 26.52
N LEU A 10 -23.58 47.72 25.38
CA LEU A 10 -24.16 46.61 24.60
C LEU A 10 -23.04 45.82 23.92
N ILE A 11 -22.35 45.00 24.72
CA ILE A 11 -21.83 43.73 24.23
C ILE A 11 -22.98 42.75 24.48
N GLU A 12 -23.84 42.58 23.49
CA GLU A 12 -24.85 41.53 23.45
C GLU A 12 -24.61 40.71 22.19
N THR A 13 -23.85 39.64 22.38
CA THR A 13 -24.19 38.29 21.92
C THR A 13 -24.81 38.19 20.52
N SER A 14 -23.95 38.11 19.50
CA SER A 14 -24.25 37.38 18.25
C SER A 14 -23.23 36.26 18.08
N LEU A 15 -23.18 35.35 19.05
CA LEU A 15 -22.56 34.04 18.93
C LEU A 15 -23.56 33.09 18.25
N THR A 16 -23.70 33.21 16.93
CA THR A 16 -24.40 32.32 15.98
C THR A 16 -24.09 32.97 14.63
N ASP A 17 -23.08 32.59 13.85
CA ASP A 17 -23.01 31.34 13.10
C ASP A 17 -21.54 30.92 12.84
N GLN A 18 -20.82 30.54 13.88
CA GLN A 18 -19.78 29.52 13.70
C GLN A 18 -20.46 28.19 13.96
N GLU A 19 -21.02 27.60 12.90
CA GLU A 19 -21.38 26.20 12.85
C GLU A 19 -20.07 25.37 12.91
N SER A 20 -19.50 25.35 14.12
CA SER A 20 -18.56 24.32 14.54
C SER A 20 -19.30 23.00 14.37
N PRO A 21 -18.71 21.99 13.72
CA PRO A 21 -19.40 20.71 13.54
C PRO A 21 -19.76 20.22 14.93
N VAL A 22 -21.06 20.05 15.18
CA VAL A 22 -21.61 19.53 16.43
C VAL A 22 -20.82 18.29 16.79
N HIS A 23 -19.93 18.42 17.78
CA HIS A 23 -19.22 17.30 18.38
C HIS A 23 -20.26 16.51 19.13
N ASN A 24 -20.92 15.59 18.43
CA ASN A 24 -21.90 14.71 19.00
C ASN A 24 -21.13 13.70 19.89
N PRO A 25 -21.11 13.88 21.23
CA PRO A 25 -20.24 13.09 22.11
C PRO A 25 -20.77 11.66 22.30
N HIS A 26 -21.91 11.34 21.70
CA HIS A 26 -22.62 10.07 21.85
C HIS A 26 -22.34 9.04 20.77
N ARG A 27 -21.46 9.32 19.78
CA ARG A 27 -20.91 8.24 18.94
C ARG A 27 -19.76 7.61 19.71
N ALA A 28 -20.06 6.57 20.49
CA ALA A 28 -19.11 5.86 21.33
C ALA A 28 -17.73 5.72 20.62
N PRO A 29 -16.63 6.26 21.18
CA PRO A 29 -15.31 6.22 20.56
C PRO A 29 -14.68 4.80 20.55
N GLY A 30 -15.45 3.74 20.81
CA GLY A 30 -14.99 2.36 20.96
C GLY A 30 -15.09 1.49 19.70
N ASN A 31 -15.87 1.88 18.68
CA ASN A 31 -16.20 0.96 17.58
C ASN A 31 -15.38 1.17 16.30
N TYR A 32 -14.52 2.19 16.21
CA TYR A 32 -13.69 2.42 15.02
C TYR A 32 -12.52 1.43 14.94
N VAL A 33 -11.97 1.01 16.09
CA VAL A 33 -10.87 0.03 16.17
C VAL A 33 -11.28 -1.29 15.51
N TRP A 34 -12.49 -1.77 15.75
CA TRP A 34 -13.03 -2.97 15.11
C TRP A 34 -13.20 -2.84 13.59
N LYS A 35 -13.37 -1.62 13.06
CA LYS A 35 -13.48 -1.38 11.62
C LYS A 35 -12.11 -1.31 10.93
N ILE A 36 -11.11 -0.73 11.60
CA ILE A 36 -9.74 -0.64 11.07
C ILE A 36 -8.94 -1.94 11.28
N ALA A 37 -9.24 -2.70 12.33
CA ALA A 37 -8.54 -3.94 12.67
C ALA A 37 -8.42 -4.93 11.51
N PRO A 38 -9.49 -5.28 10.76
CA PRO A 38 -9.35 -6.21 9.65
C PRO A 38 -8.44 -5.66 8.54
N LEU A 39 -8.50 -4.34 8.30
CA LEU A 39 -7.69 -3.68 7.27
C LEU A 39 -6.20 -3.67 7.67
N ALA A 40 -5.91 -3.41 8.95
CA ALA A 40 -4.57 -3.48 9.52
C ALA A 40 -4.03 -4.92 9.49
N ILE A 41 -4.87 -5.94 9.74
CA ILE A 41 -4.48 -7.35 9.67
C ILE A 41 -4.12 -7.74 8.23
N VAL A 42 -4.92 -7.36 7.22
CA VAL A 42 -4.57 -7.60 5.80
C VAL A 42 -3.20 -7.00 5.50
N MET A 43 -3.00 -5.73 5.87
CA MET A 43 -1.75 -5.05 5.58
C MET A 43 -0.57 -5.71 6.30
N LEU A 44 -0.75 -6.13 7.55
CA LEU A 44 0.26 -6.87 8.30
C LEU A 44 0.63 -8.19 7.62
N LEU A 45 -0.34 -8.95 7.11
CA LEU A 45 -0.09 -10.20 6.38
C LEU A 45 0.70 -9.95 5.09
N LEU A 46 0.31 -8.94 4.31
CA LEU A 46 1.00 -8.59 3.06
C LEU A 46 2.43 -8.11 3.29
N ASP A 47 2.62 -7.30 4.33
CA ASP A 47 3.92 -6.74 4.69
C ASP A 47 4.85 -7.83 5.25
N THR A 48 4.35 -8.64 6.19
CA THR A 48 5.05 -9.82 6.72
C THR A 48 5.45 -10.78 5.59
N SER A 49 4.56 -11.03 4.62
CA SER A 49 4.86 -11.85 3.44
C SER A 49 6.02 -11.28 2.62
N SER A 50 6.02 -9.97 2.40
CA SER A 50 7.04 -9.30 1.61
C SER A 50 8.41 -9.43 2.28
N TYR A 51 8.51 -9.11 3.57
CA TYR A 51 9.76 -9.19 4.33
C TYR A 51 10.25 -10.62 4.58
N LEU A 52 9.33 -11.58 4.72
CA LEU A 52 9.69 -13.00 4.84
C LEU A 52 10.33 -13.54 3.54
N SER A 53 9.97 -12.98 2.38
CA SER A 53 10.45 -13.41 1.06
C SER A 53 11.78 -12.82 0.63
N VAL A 54 12.19 -11.65 1.15
CA VAL A 54 13.39 -10.92 0.66
C VAL A 54 14.65 -11.77 0.73
N GLY A 55 14.95 -12.36 1.88
CA GLY A 55 16.14 -13.20 2.05
C GLY A 55 16.13 -14.44 1.16
N PRO A 56 15.07 -15.27 1.22
CA PRO A 56 14.93 -16.44 0.38
C PRO A 56 15.01 -16.15 -1.13
N GLU A 57 14.40 -15.06 -1.59
CA GLU A 57 14.44 -14.65 -3.00
C GLU A 57 15.88 -14.41 -3.47
N VAL A 58 16.67 -13.66 -2.70
CA VAL A 58 18.08 -13.41 -3.01
C VAL A 58 18.87 -14.72 -3.06
N ALA A 59 18.68 -15.60 -2.08
CA ALA A 59 19.38 -16.88 -2.02
C ALA A 59 19.02 -17.79 -3.22
N ILE A 60 17.75 -17.81 -3.63
CA ILE A 60 17.30 -18.57 -4.80
C ILE A 60 17.88 -17.98 -6.08
N PHE A 61 17.88 -16.65 -6.23
CA PHE A 61 18.49 -16.00 -7.40
C PHE A 61 19.98 -16.28 -7.49
N GLU A 62 20.69 -16.29 -6.36
CA GLU A 62 22.10 -16.67 -6.29
C GLU A 62 22.32 -18.11 -6.76
N GLN A 63 21.51 -19.06 -6.31
CA GLN A 63 21.60 -20.46 -6.76
C GLN A 63 21.38 -20.59 -8.28
N VAL A 64 20.37 -19.89 -8.82
CA VAL A 64 20.08 -19.90 -10.27
C VAL A 64 21.22 -19.26 -11.07
N ALA A 65 21.71 -18.09 -10.66
CA ALA A 65 22.81 -17.41 -11.33
C ALA A 65 24.13 -18.21 -11.26
N CYS A 66 24.41 -18.82 -10.10
CA CYS A 66 25.58 -19.68 -9.91
C CYS A 66 25.54 -20.89 -10.85
N ARG A 67 24.36 -21.49 -11.03
CA ARG A 67 24.14 -22.58 -11.98
C ARG A 67 24.35 -22.17 -13.43
N GLU A 68 23.89 -20.98 -13.81
CA GLU A 68 24.08 -20.44 -15.16
C GLU A 68 25.57 -20.15 -15.44
N TYR A 69 26.32 -19.70 -14.42
CA TYR A 69 27.74 -19.40 -14.53
C TYR A 69 28.64 -20.64 -14.68
N TYR A 70 28.43 -21.66 -13.84
CA TYR A 70 29.25 -22.89 -13.85
C TYR A 70 28.74 -23.99 -14.79
N GLY A 71 27.50 -23.86 -15.26
CA GLY A 71 26.83 -24.85 -16.11
C GLY A 71 26.19 -26.01 -15.32
N PRO A 72 25.23 -26.75 -15.93
CA PRO A 72 24.39 -27.72 -15.25
C PRO A 72 25.15 -28.97 -14.77
N THR A 73 26.29 -29.30 -15.36
CA THR A 73 27.10 -30.48 -15.04
C THR A 73 28.04 -30.27 -13.84
N PHE A 74 28.26 -29.03 -13.40
CA PHE A 74 29.20 -28.71 -12.32
C PHE A 74 28.57 -28.85 -10.93
N ILE A 75 27.24 -28.92 -10.84
CA ILE A 75 26.49 -29.10 -9.58
C ILE A 75 26.34 -30.60 -9.29
N SER A 76 27.42 -31.29 -8.93
CA SER A 76 27.35 -32.67 -8.44
C SER A 76 28.11 -32.81 -7.12
N ASP A 77 27.34 -33.07 -6.06
CA ASP A 77 27.66 -33.63 -4.74
C ASP A 77 28.67 -32.97 -3.77
N THR A 78 29.48 -31.98 -4.16
CA THR A 78 30.39 -31.31 -3.19
C THR A 78 30.61 -29.82 -3.47
N MET A 79 29.56 -29.06 -3.78
CA MET A 79 29.69 -27.60 -3.81
C MET A 79 29.57 -27.04 -2.39
N ASP A 80 30.68 -26.46 -1.92
CA ASP A 80 30.68 -25.59 -0.75
C ASP A 80 29.94 -24.29 -1.10
N GLU A 81 29.01 -23.85 -0.25
CA GLU A 81 28.17 -22.66 -0.45
C GLU A 81 29.00 -21.39 -0.74
N SER A 82 30.26 -21.39 -0.29
CA SER A 82 31.23 -20.33 -0.52
C SER A 82 31.55 -20.08 -2.00
N GLN A 83 31.41 -21.08 -2.87
CA GLN A 83 31.77 -20.96 -4.30
C GLN A 83 30.76 -20.14 -5.12
N CYS A 84 29.52 -19.97 -4.66
CA CYS A 84 28.53 -19.13 -5.33
C CYS A 84 28.62 -17.64 -4.95
N LYS A 85 29.41 -17.30 -3.92
CA LYS A 85 29.59 -15.92 -3.42
C LYS A 85 30.67 -15.12 -4.17
N ILE A 86 30.89 -15.44 -5.44
CA ILE A 86 31.85 -14.74 -6.30
C ILE A 86 31.23 -13.44 -6.86
N GLU A 87 32.09 -12.43 -7.07
CA GLU A 87 31.70 -11.12 -7.61
C GLU A 87 30.85 -11.16 -8.90
N PRO A 88 31.13 -12.01 -9.92
CA PRO A 88 30.30 -12.06 -11.12
C PRO A 88 28.88 -12.57 -10.86
N VAL A 89 28.68 -13.51 -9.93
CA VAL A 89 27.33 -14.01 -9.58
C VAL A 89 26.57 -12.96 -8.79
N GLN A 90 27.21 -12.37 -7.77
CA GLN A 90 26.61 -11.36 -6.91
C GLN A 90 26.23 -10.09 -7.68
N SER A 91 27.05 -9.66 -8.64
CA SER A 91 26.75 -8.50 -9.49
C SER A 91 25.57 -8.74 -10.43
N GLU A 92 25.45 -9.92 -11.04
CA GLU A 92 24.28 -10.28 -11.85
C GLU A 92 23.00 -10.36 -11.01
N VAL A 93 23.04 -10.98 -9.82
CA VAL A 93 21.89 -11.03 -8.90
C VAL A 93 21.47 -9.63 -8.49
N ALA A 94 22.41 -8.78 -8.10
CA ALA A 94 22.13 -7.39 -7.74
C ALA A 94 21.53 -6.61 -8.91
N PHE A 95 22.04 -6.82 -10.13
CA PHE A 95 21.49 -6.20 -11.34
C PHE A 95 20.04 -6.64 -11.60
N VAL A 96 19.75 -7.94 -11.49
CA VAL A 96 18.39 -8.48 -11.67
C VAL A 96 17.43 -7.91 -10.62
N ILE A 97 17.82 -7.90 -9.34
CA ILE A 97 16.99 -7.36 -8.26
C ILE A 97 16.73 -5.86 -8.48
N ALA A 98 17.76 -5.09 -8.83
CA ALA A 98 17.63 -3.66 -9.06
C ALA A 98 16.64 -3.35 -10.20
N TRP A 99 16.78 -4.03 -11.34
CA TRP A 99 15.86 -3.86 -12.46
C TRP A 99 14.46 -4.40 -12.18
N ASN A 100 14.33 -5.53 -11.48
CA ASN A 100 13.04 -6.09 -11.07
C ASN A 100 12.27 -5.08 -10.21
N ASN A 101 12.90 -4.53 -9.17
CA ASN A 101 12.30 -3.51 -8.30
C ASN A 101 11.95 -2.22 -9.06
N ALA A 102 12.81 -1.79 -9.98
CA ALA A 102 12.54 -0.63 -10.82
C ALA A 102 11.30 -0.86 -11.70
N LEU A 103 11.24 -2.00 -12.40
CA LEU A 103 10.13 -2.35 -13.29
C LEU A 103 8.81 -2.58 -12.54
N GLN A 104 8.86 -3.09 -11.31
CA GLN A 104 7.69 -3.23 -10.45
C GLN A 104 7.15 -1.87 -9.94
N THR A 105 8.03 -0.88 -9.77
CA THR A 105 7.64 0.46 -9.31
C THR A 105 7.02 1.31 -10.43
N VAL A 106 7.44 1.10 -11.69
CA VAL A 106 6.93 1.84 -12.87
C VAL A 106 5.40 1.81 -12.99
N PRO A 107 4.70 0.66 -12.90
CA PRO A 107 3.26 0.60 -12.85
C PRO A 107 2.68 1.46 -11.74
N GLY A 108 3.23 1.41 -10.53
CA GLY A 108 2.75 2.20 -9.40
C GLY A 108 2.78 3.71 -9.67
N ILE A 109 3.81 4.20 -10.37
CA ILE A 109 3.95 5.62 -10.73
C ILE A 109 2.99 6.01 -11.86
N LEU A 110 2.98 5.24 -12.96
CA LEU A 110 2.16 5.54 -14.13
C LEU A 110 0.67 5.38 -13.86
N CYS A 111 0.32 4.36 -13.06
CA CYS A 111 -1.04 3.99 -12.77
C CYS A 111 -1.62 4.66 -11.52
N ALA A 112 -0.83 5.41 -10.74
CA ALA A 112 -1.30 6.08 -9.52
C ALA A 112 -2.56 6.95 -9.76
N LEU A 113 -2.53 7.82 -10.76
CA LEU A 113 -3.65 8.71 -11.10
C LEU A 113 -4.87 7.96 -11.66
N PRO A 114 -4.75 7.09 -12.69
CA PRO A 114 -5.90 6.39 -13.23
C PRO A 114 -6.48 5.39 -12.22
N PHE A 115 -5.67 4.67 -11.44
CA PHE A 115 -6.18 3.75 -10.42
C PHE A 115 -6.79 4.49 -9.23
N GLY A 116 -6.30 5.68 -8.88
CA GLY A 116 -6.97 6.56 -7.91
C GLY A 116 -8.39 6.93 -8.37
N ALA A 117 -8.53 7.41 -9.61
CA ALA A 117 -9.84 7.72 -10.19
C ALA A 117 -10.73 6.46 -10.36
N LEU A 118 -10.11 5.30 -10.65
CA LEU A 118 -10.80 4.02 -10.76
C LEU A 118 -11.30 3.53 -9.41
N ALA A 119 -10.52 3.71 -8.34
CA ALA A 119 -10.91 3.39 -6.96
C ALA A 119 -12.13 4.19 -6.53
N ASP A 120 -12.21 5.46 -6.94
CA ASP A 120 -13.37 6.31 -6.67
C ASP A 120 -14.62 5.89 -7.48
N ARG A 121 -14.45 5.30 -8.66
CA ARG A 121 -15.56 4.90 -9.55
C ARG A 121 -16.10 3.52 -9.27
N ILE A 122 -15.22 2.52 -9.19
CA ILE A 122 -15.49 1.08 -9.05
C ILE A 122 -15.64 0.67 -7.57
N GLY A 123 -15.12 1.50 -6.66
CA GLY A 123 -15.13 1.25 -5.23
C GLY A 123 -13.78 0.76 -4.74
N ARG A 124 -13.36 1.28 -3.57
CA ARG A 124 -12.03 1.04 -3.01
C ARG A 124 -11.75 -0.44 -2.71
N ARG A 125 -12.75 -1.21 -2.28
CA ARG A 125 -12.61 -2.66 -2.00
C ARG A 125 -12.21 -3.46 -3.23
N ARG A 126 -12.87 -3.21 -4.37
CA ARG A 126 -12.63 -3.98 -5.60
C ARG A 126 -11.26 -3.64 -6.17
N VAL A 127 -10.89 -2.35 -6.18
CA VAL A 127 -9.56 -1.94 -6.62
C VAL A 127 -8.47 -2.48 -5.69
N LEU A 128 -8.67 -2.47 -4.38
CA LEU A 128 -7.75 -3.09 -3.43
C LEU A 128 -7.55 -4.59 -3.74
N LEU A 129 -8.64 -5.34 -3.94
CA LEU A 129 -8.57 -6.76 -4.27
C LEU A 129 -7.82 -7.01 -5.59
N PHE A 130 -8.16 -6.28 -6.66
CA PHE A 130 -7.45 -6.39 -7.95
C PHE A 130 -5.96 -6.07 -7.80
N SER A 131 -5.63 -5.09 -6.95
CA SER A 131 -4.25 -4.71 -6.70
C SER A 131 -3.47 -5.83 -6.00
N ILE A 132 -4.03 -6.41 -4.93
CA ILE A 132 -3.39 -7.52 -4.21
C ILE A 132 -3.24 -8.76 -5.11
N VAL A 133 -4.26 -9.07 -5.92
CA VAL A 133 -4.19 -10.18 -6.89
C VAL A 133 -3.10 -9.93 -7.94
N GLY A 134 -2.97 -8.71 -8.44
CA GLY A 134 -1.89 -8.34 -9.37
C GLY A 134 -0.50 -8.51 -8.74
N CYS A 135 -0.34 -8.11 -7.47
CA CYS A 135 0.90 -8.36 -6.73
C CYS A 135 1.18 -9.85 -6.57
N PHE A 136 0.16 -10.66 -6.26
CA PHE A 136 0.29 -12.11 -6.13
C PHE A 136 0.69 -12.77 -7.44
N LEU A 137 0.14 -12.32 -8.56
CA LEU A 137 0.48 -12.86 -9.86
C LEU A 137 1.90 -12.50 -10.28
N SER A 138 2.35 -11.28 -9.95
CA SER A 138 3.75 -10.86 -10.13
C SER A 138 4.71 -11.72 -9.30
N ASP A 139 4.42 -11.92 -8.02
CA ASP A 139 5.23 -12.74 -7.11
C ASP A 139 5.24 -14.23 -7.54
N ALA A 140 4.08 -14.76 -7.95
CA ALA A 140 3.95 -16.10 -8.51
C ALA A 140 4.76 -16.28 -9.80
N TRP A 141 4.83 -15.25 -10.66
CA TRP A 141 5.67 -15.27 -11.86
C TRP A 141 7.16 -15.42 -11.52
N VAL A 142 7.66 -14.63 -10.57
CA VAL A 142 9.07 -14.72 -10.13
C VAL A 142 9.38 -16.13 -9.62
N ARG A 143 8.51 -16.67 -8.75
CA ARG A 143 8.63 -18.05 -8.23
C ARG A 143 8.65 -19.10 -9.33
N LEU A 144 7.76 -18.96 -10.32
CA LEU A 144 7.65 -19.88 -11.44
C LEU A 144 8.93 -19.87 -12.28
N VAL A 145 9.50 -18.69 -12.57
CA VAL A 145 10.76 -18.56 -13.32
C VAL A 145 11.90 -19.21 -12.55
N CYS A 146 12.00 -19.00 -11.24
CA CYS A 146 13.03 -19.64 -10.42
C CYS A 146 12.87 -21.15 -10.31
N HIS A 147 11.63 -21.65 -10.31
CA HIS A 147 11.38 -23.09 -10.25
C HIS A 147 11.76 -23.78 -11.57
N PHE A 148 11.48 -23.13 -12.70
CA PHE A 148 11.86 -23.58 -14.04
C PHE A 148 13.17 -22.95 -14.53
N ALA A 149 14.14 -22.77 -13.62
CA ALA A 149 15.47 -22.25 -13.94
C ALA A 149 16.25 -23.15 -14.92
N ASP A 150 15.81 -24.40 -15.12
CA ASP A 150 16.33 -25.30 -16.15
C ASP A 150 16.06 -24.83 -17.58
N ILE A 151 14.95 -24.10 -17.78
CA ILE A 151 14.41 -23.77 -19.10
C ILE A 151 14.52 -22.26 -19.36
N PHE A 152 14.34 -21.44 -18.32
CA PHE A 152 14.30 -19.98 -18.44
C PHE A 152 15.53 -19.32 -17.80
N PRO A 153 16.15 -18.34 -18.47
CA PRO A 153 17.21 -17.54 -17.87
C PRO A 153 16.66 -16.65 -16.76
N LEU A 154 17.50 -16.31 -15.78
CA LEU A 154 17.11 -15.49 -14.62
C LEU A 154 16.51 -14.12 -15.04
N ARG A 155 16.91 -13.60 -16.20
CA ARG A 155 16.41 -12.33 -16.77
C ARG A 155 14.91 -12.34 -17.07
N CYS A 156 14.27 -13.50 -17.20
CA CYS A 156 12.82 -13.61 -17.38
C CYS A 156 12.01 -13.10 -16.16
N VAL A 157 12.64 -12.99 -14.99
CA VAL A 157 12.04 -12.38 -13.79
C VAL A 157 11.63 -10.93 -14.06
N LEU A 158 12.32 -10.20 -14.95
CA LEU A 158 12.02 -8.80 -15.28
C LEU A 158 10.63 -8.60 -15.89
N TYR A 159 10.04 -9.65 -16.46
CA TYR A 159 8.67 -9.60 -16.98
C TYR A 159 7.59 -9.65 -15.88
N SER A 160 7.96 -9.87 -14.62
CA SER A 160 7.04 -9.84 -13.47
C SER A 160 6.26 -8.52 -13.39
N GLY A 161 6.93 -7.39 -13.67
CA GLY A 161 6.33 -6.06 -13.65
C GLY A 161 5.16 -5.87 -14.63
N LEU A 162 5.06 -6.71 -15.68
CA LEU A 162 3.91 -6.69 -16.60
C LEU A 162 2.62 -7.09 -15.88
N TRP A 163 2.69 -8.08 -14.99
CA TRP A 163 1.53 -8.51 -14.19
C TRP A 163 1.05 -7.42 -13.24
N GLN A 164 1.97 -6.57 -12.81
CA GLN A 164 1.69 -5.50 -11.87
C GLN A 164 0.93 -4.31 -12.50
N PHE A 165 0.96 -4.16 -13.83
CA PHE A 165 0.08 -3.20 -14.53
C PHE A 165 -1.40 -3.53 -14.35
N PHE A 166 -1.77 -4.82 -14.23
CA PHE A 166 -3.15 -5.21 -13.96
C PHE A 166 -3.59 -4.85 -12.54
N GLY A 167 -2.65 -4.84 -11.59
CA GLY A 167 -2.89 -4.50 -10.19
C GLY A 167 -2.65 -3.03 -9.82
N GLY A 168 -2.12 -2.20 -10.73
CA GLY A 168 -1.82 -0.80 -10.45
C GLY A 168 -0.64 -0.57 -9.48
N GLY A 169 0.16 -1.59 -9.19
CA GLY A 169 1.34 -1.48 -8.32
C GLY A 169 1.11 -1.77 -6.83
N THR A 170 2.19 -2.18 -6.14
CA THR A 170 2.21 -2.36 -4.67
C THR A 170 1.87 -1.06 -3.93
N THR A 171 2.31 0.09 -4.44
CA THR A 171 2.06 1.41 -3.84
C THR A 171 0.58 1.75 -3.76
N THR A 172 -0.23 1.31 -4.72
CA THR A 172 -1.68 1.52 -4.76
C THR A 172 -2.39 0.80 -3.62
N VAL A 173 -1.96 -0.42 -3.27
CA VAL A 173 -2.50 -1.20 -2.13
C VAL A 173 -2.32 -0.39 -0.84
N SER A 174 -1.09 -0.01 -0.53
CA SER A 174 -0.78 0.72 0.71
C SER A 174 -1.49 2.08 0.76
N SER A 175 -1.55 2.80 -0.36
CA SER A 175 -2.24 4.09 -0.44
C SER A 175 -3.74 3.97 -0.13
N ILE A 176 -4.44 3.04 -0.77
CA ILE A 176 -5.88 2.83 -0.57
C ILE A 176 -6.16 2.43 0.89
N VAL A 177 -5.34 1.54 1.45
CA VAL A 177 -5.49 1.07 2.84
C VAL A 177 -5.34 2.24 3.80
N TRP A 178 -4.26 3.04 3.70
CA TRP A 178 -4.05 4.20 4.55
C TRP A 178 -5.18 5.24 4.45
N VAL A 179 -5.72 5.45 3.25
CA VAL A 179 -6.88 6.34 3.05
C VAL A 179 -8.14 5.77 3.71
N ILE A 180 -8.37 4.45 3.68
CA ILE A 180 -9.51 3.85 4.38
C ILE A 180 -9.36 3.94 5.90
N ILE A 181 -8.15 3.72 6.44
CA ILE A 181 -7.90 3.88 7.89
C ILE A 181 -8.10 5.35 8.28
N ALA A 182 -7.57 6.28 7.49
CA ALA A 182 -7.76 7.72 7.66
C ALA A 182 -9.23 8.12 7.80
N ASP A 183 -10.08 7.59 6.92
CA ASP A 183 -11.50 7.95 6.86
C ASP A 183 -12.31 7.35 8.02
N GLN A 184 -11.81 6.26 8.62
CA GLN A 184 -12.46 5.60 9.75
C GLN A 184 -11.96 6.08 11.12
N THR A 185 -10.77 6.69 11.18
CA THR A 185 -10.19 7.14 12.44
C THR A 185 -10.62 8.57 12.80
N PRO A 186 -11.07 8.85 14.04
CA PRO A 186 -11.40 10.19 14.49
C PRO A 186 -10.20 11.16 14.39
N GLN A 187 -10.45 12.42 14.03
CA GLN A 187 -9.40 13.42 13.80
C GLN A 187 -8.40 13.55 14.96
N GLY A 188 -8.89 13.55 16.21
CA GLY A 188 -8.04 13.65 17.41
C GLY A 188 -7.18 12.43 17.73
N LYS A 189 -7.45 11.26 17.12
CA LYS A 189 -6.68 10.01 17.35
C LYS A 189 -5.93 9.54 16.11
N ARG A 190 -6.07 10.19 14.96
CA ARG A 190 -5.53 9.76 13.67
C ARG A 190 -4.01 9.57 13.68
N SER A 191 -3.26 10.54 14.18
CA SER A 191 -1.80 10.45 14.27
C SER A 191 -1.35 9.31 15.19
N SER A 192 -1.98 9.17 16.36
CA SER A 192 -1.67 8.10 17.31
C SER A 192 -2.02 6.70 16.78
N THR A 193 -3.14 6.55 16.07
CA THR A 193 -3.51 5.27 15.46
C THR A 193 -2.54 4.90 14.34
N PHE A 194 -2.12 5.86 13.50
CA PHE A 194 -1.15 5.59 12.44
C PHE A 194 0.21 5.19 12.99
N SER A 195 0.71 5.89 14.02
CA SER A 195 1.97 5.52 14.65
C SER A 195 1.91 4.16 15.34
N GLN A 196 0.79 3.83 16.00
CA GLN A 196 0.57 2.51 16.60
C GLN A 196 0.55 1.39 15.55
N ILE A 197 -0.18 1.56 14.44
CA ILE A 197 -0.22 0.57 13.36
C ILE A 197 1.17 0.38 12.76
N GLN A 198 1.90 1.47 12.49
CA GLN A 198 3.25 1.38 11.95
C GLN A 198 4.22 0.71 12.92
N ALA A 199 4.11 0.98 14.23
CA ALA A 199 4.94 0.31 15.23
C ALA A 199 4.70 -1.21 15.26
N VAL A 200 3.44 -1.64 15.10
CA VAL A 200 3.10 -3.06 15.00
C VAL A 200 3.69 -3.67 13.73
N PHE A 201 3.65 -2.97 12.59
CA PHE A 201 4.29 -3.45 11.36
C PHE A 201 5.79 -3.62 11.53
N LEU A 202 6.51 -2.63 12.04
CA LEU A 202 7.96 -2.74 12.26
C LEU A 202 8.34 -3.93 13.17
N ILE A 203 7.53 -4.21 14.19
CA ILE A 203 7.73 -5.39 15.04
C ILE A 203 7.48 -6.68 14.23
N ALA A 204 6.41 -6.72 13.43
CA ALA A 204 6.10 -7.87 12.58
C ALA A 204 7.17 -8.12 11.51
N GLU A 205 7.67 -7.07 10.86
CA GLU A 205 8.78 -7.10 9.89
C GLU A 205 10.04 -7.69 10.53
N PHE A 206 10.41 -7.21 11.72
CA PHE A 206 11.56 -7.72 12.45
C PHE A 206 11.41 -9.22 12.78
N VAL A 207 10.23 -9.62 13.26
CA VAL A 207 9.93 -11.03 13.55
C VAL A 207 9.95 -11.87 12.26
N ALA A 208 9.42 -11.36 11.16
CA ALA A 208 9.41 -12.05 9.86
C ALA A 208 10.84 -12.36 9.40
N VAL A 209 11.74 -11.37 9.41
CA VAL A 209 13.15 -11.56 9.02
C VAL A 209 13.89 -12.46 10.01
N ALA A 210 13.62 -12.34 11.31
CA ALA A 210 14.21 -13.22 12.31
C ALA A 210 13.79 -14.69 12.14
N VAL A 211 12.55 -14.94 11.69
CA VAL A 211 12.03 -16.28 11.39
C VAL A 211 12.52 -16.80 10.03
N SER A 212 12.72 -15.94 9.02
CA SER A 212 13.23 -16.39 7.71
C SER A 212 14.66 -16.91 7.80
N ALA A 213 15.54 -16.25 8.56
CA ALA A 213 16.96 -16.59 8.65
C ALA A 213 17.27 -18.06 9.03
N PRO A 214 16.69 -18.66 10.09
CA PRO A 214 16.93 -20.07 10.40
C PRO A 214 16.28 -21.02 9.39
N LEU A 215 15.14 -20.65 8.81
CA LEU A 215 14.44 -21.46 7.83
C LEU A 215 15.23 -21.59 6.52
N MET A 216 15.89 -20.50 6.10
CA MET A 216 16.75 -20.46 4.91
C MET A 216 17.94 -21.43 5.02
N ARG A 217 18.42 -21.76 6.23
CA ARG A 217 19.51 -22.74 6.41
C ARG A 217 19.10 -24.17 6.11
N VAL A 218 17.81 -24.48 6.25
CA VAL A 218 17.28 -25.81 5.92
C VAL A 218 17.03 -25.87 4.41
N ASP A 219 16.18 -24.98 3.92
CA ASP A 219 15.88 -24.87 2.52
C ASP A 219 15.24 -23.49 2.25
N PRO A 220 15.78 -22.67 1.30
CA PRO A 220 15.23 -21.36 0.98
C PRO A 220 13.80 -21.39 0.43
N TRP A 221 13.34 -22.47 -0.18
CA TRP A 221 11.98 -22.56 -0.71
C TRP A 221 10.92 -22.63 0.39
N ILE A 222 11.23 -23.16 1.57
CA ILE A 222 10.27 -23.23 2.69
C ILE A 222 9.76 -21.85 3.11
N PRO A 223 10.61 -20.91 3.58
CA PRO A 223 10.16 -19.56 3.95
C PRO A 223 9.56 -18.81 2.76
N TYR A 224 10.06 -19.07 1.54
CA TYR A 224 9.50 -18.48 0.34
C TYR A 224 8.05 -18.93 0.15
N LEU A 225 7.75 -20.23 0.17
CA LEU A 225 6.37 -20.74 0.02
C LEU A 225 5.45 -20.33 1.18
N ILE A 226 5.97 -20.27 2.41
CA ILE A 226 5.21 -19.76 3.58
C ILE A 226 4.77 -18.31 3.32
N ALA A 227 5.64 -17.47 2.77
CA ALA A 227 5.29 -16.10 2.42
C ALA A 227 4.16 -16.05 1.38
N SER A 228 4.24 -16.85 0.30
CA SER A 228 3.13 -16.96 -0.67
C SER A 228 1.81 -17.38 0.00
N GLY A 229 1.88 -18.30 0.97
CA GLY A 229 0.72 -18.70 1.78
C GLY A 229 0.15 -17.53 2.59
N CYS A 230 1.01 -16.73 3.21
CA CYS A 230 0.64 -15.52 3.94
C CYS A 230 -0.06 -14.50 3.02
N MET A 231 0.45 -14.30 1.81
CA MET A 231 -0.17 -13.41 0.82
C MET A 231 -1.55 -13.90 0.38
N LEU A 232 -1.71 -15.22 0.14
CA LEU A 232 -3.00 -15.83 -0.18
C LEU A 232 -4.00 -15.70 0.98
N LEU A 233 -3.55 -15.84 2.23
CA LEU A 233 -4.36 -15.57 3.41
C LEU A 233 -4.79 -14.10 3.45
N GLY A 234 -3.92 -13.16 3.08
CA GLY A 234 -4.27 -11.74 2.94
C GLY A 234 -5.36 -11.48 1.89
N ILE A 235 -5.30 -12.15 0.73
CA ILE A 235 -6.34 -12.11 -0.30
C ILE A 235 -7.65 -12.67 0.23
N PHE A 236 -7.61 -13.85 0.86
CA PHE A 236 -8.77 -14.49 1.45
C PHE A 236 -9.42 -13.59 2.52
N PHE A 237 -8.62 -13.02 3.41
CA PHE A 237 -9.12 -12.13 4.45
C PHE A 237 -9.70 -10.84 3.87
N THR A 238 -9.11 -10.30 2.80
CA THR A 238 -9.68 -9.17 2.05
C THR A 238 -11.04 -9.50 1.43
N LEU A 239 -11.21 -10.71 0.90
CA LEU A 239 -12.45 -11.16 0.30
C LEU A 239 -13.58 -11.30 1.33
N PHE A 240 -13.31 -11.90 2.49
CA PHE A 240 -14.34 -12.23 3.47
C PHE A 240 -14.59 -11.14 4.52
N TRP A 241 -13.54 -10.45 5.00
CA TRP A 241 -13.64 -9.54 6.15
C TRP A 241 -13.75 -8.07 5.80
N ILE A 242 -13.35 -7.62 4.61
CA ILE A 242 -13.45 -6.21 4.24
C ILE A 242 -14.85 -5.96 3.67
N PRO A 243 -15.80 -5.35 4.41
CA PRO A 243 -17.06 -4.92 3.83
C PRO A 243 -16.79 -3.84 2.79
N GLU A 244 -17.65 -3.75 1.77
CA GLU A 244 -17.58 -2.65 0.81
C GLU A 244 -17.71 -1.34 1.60
N SER A 245 -16.63 -0.55 1.66
CA SER A 245 -16.66 0.74 2.34
C SER A 245 -17.67 1.63 1.58
N PHE A 246 -18.81 1.86 2.23
CA PHE A 246 -20.03 2.47 1.72
C PHE A 246 -19.83 3.82 0.99
N PRO A 247 -20.82 4.25 0.17
CA PRO A 247 -20.60 4.98 -1.08
C PRO A 247 -20.57 6.51 -0.96
N ARG A 248 -19.78 7.14 -1.86
CA ARG A 248 -20.08 8.33 -2.68
C ARG A 248 -20.63 9.65 -2.08
N GLU A 249 -20.86 9.83 -0.79
CA GLU A 249 -21.58 11.04 -0.31
C GLU A 249 -20.78 12.36 -0.24
N LEU A 250 -19.49 12.39 -0.60
CA LEU A 250 -18.73 13.66 -0.69
C LEU A 250 -18.46 14.13 -2.13
N ARG A 251 -19.19 13.61 -3.13
CA ARG A 251 -19.42 14.42 -4.33
C ARG A 251 -20.51 15.43 -3.98
N GLY A 252 -20.10 16.52 -3.32
CA GLY A 252 -20.92 17.73 -3.28
C GLY A 252 -21.47 18.00 -4.69
N PRO A 253 -22.70 18.51 -4.80
CA PRO A 253 -23.34 18.70 -6.10
C PRO A 253 -22.32 19.39 -7.00
N LYS A 254 -22.05 18.81 -8.18
CA LYS A 254 -21.36 19.55 -9.24
C LYS A 254 -22.23 20.77 -9.45
N THR A 255 -21.90 21.88 -8.80
CA THR A 255 -22.44 23.17 -9.17
C THR A 255 -22.06 23.26 -10.63
N PRO A 256 -23.02 23.28 -11.57
CA PRO A 256 -22.66 23.51 -12.95
C PRO A 256 -21.89 24.83 -12.91
N THR A 257 -20.66 24.81 -13.40
CA THR A 257 -19.89 26.01 -13.69
C THR A 257 -20.82 26.91 -14.47
N ARG A 258 -21.43 27.87 -13.77
CA ARG A 258 -22.38 28.79 -14.38
C ARG A 258 -21.53 29.57 -15.35
N ALA A 259 -21.84 29.37 -16.63
CA ALA A 259 -21.30 30.13 -17.73
C ALA A 259 -21.20 31.60 -17.33
N SER A 260 -20.09 32.21 -17.70
CA SER A 260 -19.99 33.66 -17.86
C SER A 260 -21.23 34.17 -18.59
N GLU A 261 -21.98 35.11 -18.01
CA GLU A 261 -22.51 36.26 -18.77
C GLU A 261 -23.24 37.27 -17.88
N ARG A 262 -22.68 38.49 -17.89
CA ARG A 262 -23.35 39.80 -17.86
C ARG A 262 -24.46 40.02 -16.82
N LEU A 263 -24.08 40.67 -15.72
CA LEU A 263 -24.95 41.64 -15.05
C LEU A 263 -24.42 43.05 -15.35
N THR A 264 -25.07 43.65 -16.32
CA THR A 264 -25.00 45.05 -16.73
C THR A 264 -25.32 45.94 -15.52
N TYR A 265 -24.42 46.85 -15.17
CA TYR A 265 -24.71 47.90 -14.18
C TYR A 265 -25.61 48.96 -14.84
N PRO A 266 -26.80 49.29 -14.29
CA PRO A 266 -27.50 50.49 -14.72
C PRO A 266 -26.83 51.72 -14.07
N CYS A 267 -26.25 52.56 -14.91
CA CYS A 267 -25.90 53.93 -14.57
C CYS A 267 -27.19 54.73 -14.40
N ALA A 268 -27.43 55.29 -13.21
CA ALA A 268 -28.42 56.33 -13.01
C ALA A 268 -28.03 57.20 -11.80
N TYR A 269 -27.22 58.23 -12.09
CA TYR A 269 -27.24 59.47 -11.32
C TYR A 269 -28.63 60.12 -11.45
N ARG A 270 -29.20 60.58 -10.34
CA ARG A 270 -30.30 61.54 -10.33
C ARG A 270 -30.06 62.57 -9.23
N VAL A 271 -29.55 63.73 -9.65
CA VAL A 271 -29.82 65.05 -9.07
C VAL A 271 -30.76 65.74 -10.06
#